data_AF-F5HKG4-F1
#
_entry.id   AF-F5HKG4-F1
#
_cell.length_a   1.000
_cell.length_b   1.000
_cell.length_c   1.000
_cell.angle_alpha   90.00
_cell.angle_beta   90.00
_cell.angle_gamma   90.00
#
_symmetry.space_group_name_H-M   'P 1'
#
loop_
_entity.id
_entity.type
_entity.pdbx_description
1 polymer ?
#
loop_
_entity_poly.entity_id
_entity_poly.type
_entity_poly.pdbx_seq_one_letter_code
_entity_poly.pdbx_strand_id
1 'polypeptide(L)'
;MLTKWMSIVCVFGTALLARTTVDGFLLEYQAELANLSSQAVRDVAASWTANSELNGLFNRRILAQIGDATVQMRIRDAYVAELLENERDSLSDVCWQFLDQYYAFYRSMWGVDIRNCMREAHQDLEYDRLDRFRPQASSAQRIMKTATYQVIRTLGMSNIFNREGIRGQLTDELESYRSTWESYETTLREELERHDETVTGTMRRMELCIDRALVYQQVDVEVIEEEIETNCESGAKTSSK
;
A
#
# COMPACT_ATOMS: atom_id res chain seq x y z
N MET A 1 87.63 32.48 38.45
CA MET A 1 86.43 32.75 37.63
C MET A 1 85.26 32.07 38.33
N LEU A 2 84.44 32.84 39.08
CA LEU A 2 83.05 33.23 38.70
C LEU A 2 82.11 32.01 38.59
N THR A 3 80.98 31.83 39.27
CA THR A 3 80.23 32.59 40.30
C THR A 3 78.97 31.77 40.68
N LYS A 4 78.59 31.82 41.97
CA LYS A 4 77.24 32.03 42.55
C LYS A 4 75.96 31.29 42.05
N TRP A 5 75.40 30.49 42.97
CA TRP A 5 74.05 30.59 43.60
C TRP A 5 72.79 30.87 42.75
N MET A 6 71.78 29.99 42.81
CA MET A 6 70.49 30.19 43.54
C MET A 6 69.43 29.14 43.18
N SER A 7 68.77 28.61 44.21
CA SER A 7 67.50 27.89 44.17
C SER A 7 66.35 28.84 43.79
N ILE A 8 65.44 28.41 42.90
CA ILE A 8 64.06 28.96 42.83
C ILE A 8 63.08 27.80 42.66
N VAL A 9 62.24 27.66 43.67
CA VAL A 9 60.98 26.91 43.69
C VAL A 9 60.02 27.56 42.69
N CYS A 10 59.58 26.81 41.68
CA CYS A 10 58.42 27.20 40.87
C CYS A 10 57.30 26.18 41.08
N VAL A 11 56.44 26.52 42.03
CA VAL A 11 55.03 26.14 42.05
C VAL A 11 54.42 26.55 40.70
N PHE A 12 54.29 25.58 39.79
CA PHE A 12 53.28 25.60 38.72
C PHE A 12 52.31 24.49 39.12
N GLY A 13 51.27 24.83 39.87
CA GLY A 13 50.11 25.41 39.23
C GLY A 13 49.24 24.25 38.80
N THR A 14 48.52 23.71 39.78
CA THR A 14 47.29 22.94 39.58
C THR A 14 46.36 23.74 38.68
N ALA A 15 46.54 23.62 37.37
CA ALA A 15 45.44 23.76 36.44
C ALA A 15 44.56 22.54 36.68
N LEU A 16 43.65 22.70 37.65
CA LEU A 16 42.37 22.01 37.62
C LEU A 16 41.86 22.15 36.19
N LEU A 17 42.05 21.11 35.39
CA LEU A 17 41.20 20.83 34.25
C LEU A 17 39.82 20.70 34.87
N ALA A 18 39.10 21.81 34.92
CA ALA A 18 37.66 21.79 35.03
C ALA A 18 37.22 20.88 33.89
N ARG A 19 36.95 19.60 34.21
CA ARG A 19 36.19 18.72 33.35
C ARG A 19 34.89 19.47 33.12
N THR A 20 34.84 20.13 31.97
CA THR A 20 33.73 20.96 31.53
C THR A 20 32.53 20.03 31.46
N THR A 21 31.66 20.14 32.46
CA THR A 21 30.40 19.41 32.48
C THR A 21 29.55 19.74 31.24
N VAL A 22 29.88 20.81 30.52
CA VAL A 22 29.34 21.24 29.21
C VAL A 22 29.34 20.11 28.18
N ASP A 23 30.33 19.22 28.18
CA ASP A 23 30.39 18.12 27.20
C ASP A 23 29.43 16.96 27.54
N GLY A 24 29.13 16.74 28.82
CA GLY A 24 28.37 15.57 29.25
C GLY A 24 26.94 15.54 28.71
N PHE A 25 26.22 16.66 28.82
CA PHE A 25 24.80 16.72 28.43
C PHE A 25 24.61 16.77 26.90
N LEU A 26 25.56 17.35 26.15
CA LEU A 26 25.53 17.34 24.69
C LEU A 26 25.78 15.94 24.13
N LEU A 27 26.71 15.19 24.73
CA LEU A 27 26.98 13.79 24.38
C LEU A 27 25.77 12.89 24.70
N GLU A 28 25.14 13.09 25.86
CA GLU A 28 23.91 12.40 26.26
C GLU A 28 22.78 12.67 25.26
N TYR A 29 22.52 13.95 24.97
CA TYR A 29 21.53 14.37 23.97
C TYR A 29 21.82 13.76 22.58
N GLN A 30 23.07 13.82 22.12
CA GLN A 30 23.46 13.27 20.81
C GLN A 30 23.23 11.76 20.76
N ALA A 31 23.54 11.03 21.83
CA ALA A 31 23.32 9.59 21.92
C ALA A 31 21.83 9.25 21.89
N GLU A 32 21.00 9.97 22.65
CA GLU A 32 19.55 9.75 22.67
C GLU A 32 18.90 10.07 21.33
N LEU A 33 19.24 11.21 20.73
CA LEU A 33 18.72 11.59 19.42
C LEU A 33 19.15 10.60 18.33
N ALA A 34 20.41 10.17 18.34
CA ALA A 34 20.91 9.18 17.39
C ALA A 34 20.17 7.85 17.54
N ASN A 35 19.94 7.39 18.77
CA ASN A 35 19.18 6.17 19.03
C ASN A 35 17.74 6.28 18.52
N LEU A 36 17.02 7.35 18.89
CA LEU A 36 15.63 7.57 18.48
C LEU A 36 15.49 7.74 16.97
N SER A 37 16.38 8.51 16.33
CA SER A 37 16.38 8.67 14.86
C SER A 37 16.67 7.36 14.14
N SER A 38 17.62 6.57 14.65
CA SER A 38 17.95 5.26 14.09
C SER A 38 16.81 4.26 14.23
N GLN A 39 16.12 4.26 15.37
CA GLN A 39 14.90 3.47 15.59
C GLN A 39 13.79 3.89 14.61
N ALA A 40 13.44 5.17 14.58
CA ALA A 40 12.39 5.67 13.71
C ALA A 40 12.62 5.32 12.22
N VAL A 41 13.86 5.45 11.74
CA VAL A 41 14.22 5.08 10.35
C VAL A 41 14.02 3.58 10.11
N ARG A 42 14.42 2.72 11.05
CA ARG A 42 14.23 1.26 10.93
C ARG A 42 12.76 0.89 10.92
N ASP A 43 11.97 1.47 11.82
CA ASP A 43 10.58 1.09 12.02
C ASP A 43 9.70 1.59 10.87
N VAL A 44 9.98 2.77 10.31
CA VAL A 44 9.37 3.24 9.05
C VAL A 44 9.72 2.29 7.90
N ALA A 45 10.98 1.87 7.78
CA ALA A 45 11.39 0.93 6.73
C ALA A 45 10.72 -0.45 6.90
N ALA A 46 10.60 -0.95 8.13
CA ALA A 46 9.89 -2.18 8.43
C ALA A 46 8.39 -2.08 8.06
N SER A 47 7.77 -0.94 8.34
CA SER A 47 6.38 -0.67 7.97
C SER A 47 6.17 -0.67 6.46
N TRP A 48 7.12 -0.11 5.69
CA TRP A 48 7.09 -0.17 4.22
C TRP A 48 7.15 -1.60 3.69
N THR A 49 8.02 -2.44 4.27
CA THR A 49 8.12 -3.86 3.91
C THR A 49 6.82 -4.58 4.22
N ALA A 50 6.27 -4.41 5.42
CA ALA A 50 5.00 -5.00 5.82
C ALA A 50 3.86 -4.61 4.87
N ASN A 51 3.72 -3.32 4.57
CA ASN A 51 2.71 -2.83 3.63
C ASN A 51 2.88 -3.45 2.22
N SER A 52 4.11 -3.61 1.75
CA SER A 52 4.40 -4.23 0.45
C SER A 52 4.05 -5.71 0.43
N GLU A 53 4.33 -6.44 1.50
CA GLU A 53 4.00 -7.87 1.63
C GLU A 53 2.48 -8.08 1.65
N LEU A 54 1.77 -7.28 2.45
CA LEU A 54 0.31 -7.27 2.55
C LEU A 54 -0.34 -7.01 1.18
N ASN A 55 0.06 -5.94 0.50
CA ASN A 55 -0.42 -5.63 -0.85
C ASN A 55 -0.05 -6.72 -1.89
N GLY A 56 1.10 -7.38 -1.73
CA GLY A 56 1.49 -8.51 -2.57
C GLY A 56 0.62 -9.76 -2.35
N LEU A 57 0.18 -10.00 -1.11
CA LEU A 57 -0.80 -11.06 -0.80
C LEU A 57 -2.19 -10.72 -1.35
N PHE A 58 -2.62 -9.47 -1.18
CA PHE A 58 -3.91 -9.00 -1.69
C PHE A 58 -3.99 -9.16 -3.23
N ASN A 59 -2.97 -8.70 -3.96
CA ASN A 59 -2.86 -8.90 -5.40
C ASN A 59 -2.99 -10.37 -5.82
N ARG A 60 -2.30 -11.28 -5.12
CA ARG A 60 -2.37 -12.71 -5.42
C ARG A 60 -3.76 -13.28 -5.22
N ARG A 61 -4.48 -12.84 -4.17
CA ARG A 61 -5.86 -13.26 -3.92
C ARG A 61 -6.81 -12.78 -5.02
N ILE A 62 -6.69 -11.51 -5.43
CA ILE A 62 -7.48 -10.95 -6.54
C ILE A 62 -7.26 -11.78 -7.82
N LEU A 63 -6.00 -12.02 -8.18
CA LEU A 63 -5.64 -12.77 -9.38
C LEU A 63 -6.12 -14.22 -9.34
N ALA A 64 -6.04 -14.89 -8.18
CA ALA A 64 -6.50 -16.26 -8.03
C ALA A 64 -8.00 -16.38 -8.32
N GLN A 65 -8.81 -15.50 -7.73
CA GLN A 65 -10.26 -15.56 -7.87
C GLN A 65 -10.74 -15.14 -9.27
N ILE A 66 -10.14 -14.10 -9.87
CA ILE A 66 -10.43 -13.75 -11.28
C ILE A 66 -9.94 -14.84 -12.24
N GLY A 67 -8.80 -15.47 -11.95
CA GLY A 67 -8.28 -16.58 -12.73
C GLY A 67 -9.25 -17.76 -12.76
N ASP A 68 -9.76 -18.17 -11.59
CA ASP A 68 -10.74 -19.24 -11.48
C ASP A 68 -12.04 -18.92 -12.24
N ALA A 69 -12.60 -17.73 -12.02
CA ALA A 69 -13.78 -17.26 -12.74
C ALA A 69 -13.59 -17.27 -14.26
N THR A 70 -12.43 -16.80 -14.74
CA THR A 70 -12.10 -16.78 -16.17
C THR A 70 -12.07 -18.19 -16.76
N VAL A 71 -11.57 -19.18 -16.02
CA VAL A 71 -11.58 -20.58 -16.46
C VAL A 71 -13.01 -21.09 -16.58
N GLN A 72 -13.86 -20.87 -15.58
CA GLN A 72 -15.27 -21.27 -15.61
C GLN A 72 -16.00 -20.63 -16.80
N MET A 73 -15.78 -19.33 -17.03
CA MET A 73 -16.40 -18.61 -18.14
C MET A 73 -15.94 -19.13 -19.51
N ARG A 74 -14.67 -19.53 -19.64
CA ARG A 74 -14.13 -20.13 -20.88
C ARG A 74 -14.70 -21.51 -21.16
N ILE A 75 -14.95 -22.31 -20.12
CA ILE A 75 -15.58 -23.63 -20.29
C ILE A 75 -16.97 -23.48 -20.91
N ARG A 76 -17.76 -22.52 -20.43
CA ARG A 76 -19.10 -22.22 -20.98
C ARG A 76 -19.04 -21.61 -22.37
N ASP A 77 -18.08 -20.72 -22.62
CA ASP A 77 -17.83 -20.17 -23.96
C ASP A 77 -17.52 -21.29 -24.98
N ALA A 78 -16.66 -22.23 -24.59
CA ALA A 78 -16.32 -23.38 -25.44
C ALA A 78 -17.51 -24.31 -25.66
N TYR A 79 -18.33 -24.54 -24.63
CA TYR A 79 -19.57 -25.31 -24.74
C TYR A 79 -20.53 -24.72 -25.77
N VAL A 80 -20.78 -23.41 -25.72
CA VAL A 80 -21.67 -22.75 -26.70
C VAL A 80 -21.11 -22.84 -28.12
N ALA A 81 -19.79 -22.64 -28.28
CA ALA A 81 -19.16 -22.77 -29.59
C ALA A 81 -19.33 -24.18 -30.17
N GLU A 82 -19.10 -25.22 -29.38
CA GLU A 82 -19.29 -26.62 -29.78
C GLU A 82 -20.76 -26.92 -30.09
N LEU A 83 -21.69 -26.42 -29.27
CA LEU A 83 -23.13 -26.58 -29.48
C LEU A 83 -23.56 -25.99 -30.83
N LEU A 84 -23.12 -24.77 -31.16
CA LEU A 84 -23.42 -24.11 -32.43
C LEU A 84 -22.84 -24.88 -33.62
N GLU A 85 -21.61 -25.38 -33.52
CA GLU A 85 -21.00 -26.19 -34.58
C GLU A 85 -21.78 -27.48 -34.83
N ASN A 86 -22.22 -28.17 -33.77
CA ASN A 86 -22.94 -29.43 -33.86
C ASN A 86 -24.35 -29.27 -34.43
N GLU A 87 -25.04 -28.17 -34.12
CA GLU A 87 -26.41 -27.91 -34.56
C GLU A 87 -26.47 -27.20 -35.92
N ARG A 88 -25.33 -26.87 -36.56
CA ARG A 88 -25.32 -26.11 -37.81
C ARG A 88 -26.23 -26.68 -38.90
N ASP A 89 -26.23 -28.00 -39.06
CA ASP A 89 -26.98 -28.70 -40.12
C ASP A 89 -28.48 -28.84 -39.80
N SER A 90 -28.88 -28.70 -38.54
CA SER A 90 -30.29 -28.75 -38.10
C SER A 90 -30.97 -27.38 -38.20
N LEU A 91 -30.19 -26.30 -38.22
CA LEU A 91 -30.67 -24.92 -38.22
C LEU A 91 -30.90 -24.34 -39.62
N SER A 92 -31.88 -23.45 -39.72
CA SER A 92 -32.07 -22.63 -40.93
C SER A 92 -30.93 -21.62 -41.08
N ASP A 93 -30.63 -21.20 -42.33
CA ASP A 93 -29.57 -20.19 -42.57
C ASP A 93 -29.85 -18.86 -41.87
N VAL A 94 -31.12 -18.49 -41.74
CA VAL A 94 -31.53 -17.26 -41.03
C VAL A 94 -31.25 -17.39 -39.54
N CYS A 95 -31.60 -18.52 -38.93
CA CYS A 95 -31.33 -18.77 -37.51
C CYS A 95 -29.82 -18.86 -37.24
N TRP A 96 -29.07 -19.54 -38.11
CA TRP A 96 -27.61 -19.61 -38.01
C TRP A 96 -26.97 -18.22 -38.00
N GLN A 97 -27.35 -17.34 -38.94
CA GLN A 97 -26.80 -15.99 -39.01
C GLN A 97 -27.17 -15.15 -37.77
N PHE A 98 -28.38 -15.35 -37.23
CA PHE A 98 -28.81 -14.71 -35.99
C PHE A 98 -27.96 -15.18 -34.81
N LEU A 99 -27.84 -16.50 -34.61
CA LEU A 99 -27.08 -17.09 -33.50
C LEU A 99 -25.59 -16.72 -33.55
N ASP A 100 -24.97 -16.66 -34.73
CA ASP A 100 -23.58 -16.20 -34.88
C ASP A 100 -23.37 -14.78 -34.35
N GLN A 101 -24.26 -13.85 -34.71
CA GLN A 101 -24.23 -12.48 -34.20
C GLN A 101 -24.57 -12.41 -32.71
N TYR A 102 -25.54 -13.21 -32.27
CA TYR A 102 -26.04 -13.19 -30.91
C TYR A 102 -25.01 -13.75 -29.91
N TYR A 103 -24.37 -14.86 -30.27
CA TYR A 103 -23.24 -15.41 -29.53
C TYR A 103 -22.06 -14.43 -29.46
N ALA A 104 -21.70 -13.77 -30.57
CA ALA A 104 -20.65 -12.77 -30.57
C ALA A 104 -20.96 -11.59 -29.62
N PHE A 105 -22.23 -11.16 -29.57
CA PHE A 105 -22.69 -10.12 -28.63
C PHE A 105 -22.53 -10.58 -27.18
N TYR A 106 -23.05 -11.75 -26.81
CA TYR A 106 -22.95 -12.27 -25.45
C TYR A 106 -21.52 -12.50 -25.01
N ARG A 107 -20.69 -13.07 -25.88
CA ARG A 107 -19.27 -13.27 -25.62
C ARG A 107 -18.56 -11.96 -25.27
N SER A 108 -18.91 -10.87 -25.95
CA SER A 108 -18.41 -9.52 -25.60
C SER A 108 -18.90 -9.10 -24.21
N MET A 109 -20.18 -9.27 -23.91
CA MET A 109 -20.77 -8.91 -22.61
C MET A 109 -20.16 -9.67 -21.44
N TRP A 110 -19.93 -10.98 -21.57
CA TRP A 110 -19.26 -11.80 -20.55
C TRP A 110 -17.87 -11.24 -20.21
N GLY A 111 -17.11 -10.79 -21.22
CA GLY A 111 -15.83 -10.12 -21.02
C GLY A 111 -15.94 -8.77 -20.32
N VAL A 112 -17.04 -8.03 -20.52
CA VAL A 112 -17.33 -6.79 -19.81
C VAL A 112 -17.63 -7.05 -18.34
N ASP A 113 -18.45 -8.06 -18.03
CA ASP A 113 -18.87 -8.36 -16.67
C ASP A 113 -17.70 -8.73 -15.77
N ILE A 114 -16.83 -9.65 -16.23
CA ILE A 114 -15.65 -10.03 -15.44
C ILE A 114 -14.66 -8.87 -15.25
N ARG A 115 -14.50 -8.01 -16.27
CA ARG A 115 -13.66 -6.81 -16.18
C ARG A 115 -14.23 -5.81 -15.17
N ASN A 116 -15.55 -5.67 -15.11
CA ASN A 116 -16.21 -4.78 -14.15
C ASN A 116 -16.00 -5.26 -12.71
N CYS A 117 -16.03 -6.58 -12.47
CA CYS A 117 -15.71 -7.13 -11.16
C CYS A 117 -14.27 -6.83 -10.71
N MET A 118 -13.31 -6.89 -11.64
CA MET A 118 -11.91 -6.57 -11.34
C MET A 118 -11.68 -5.08 -11.08
N ARG A 119 -12.40 -4.20 -11.77
CA ARG A 119 -12.22 -2.74 -11.68
C ARG A 119 -12.32 -2.22 -10.25
N GLU A 120 -13.31 -2.68 -9.49
CA GLU A 120 -13.50 -2.24 -8.09
C GLU A 120 -12.36 -2.74 -7.20
N ALA A 121 -11.94 -4.00 -7.37
CA ALA A 121 -10.82 -4.55 -6.61
C ALA A 121 -9.50 -3.83 -6.90
N HIS A 122 -9.30 -3.39 -8.15
CA HIS A 122 -8.15 -2.58 -8.53
C HIS A 122 -8.16 -1.21 -7.83
N GLN A 123 -9.32 -0.55 -7.77
CA GLN A 123 -9.44 0.74 -7.09
C GLN A 123 -9.14 0.64 -5.60
N ASP A 124 -9.65 -0.40 -4.93
CA ASP A 124 -9.38 -0.64 -3.51
C ASP A 124 -7.89 -0.91 -3.24
N LEU A 125 -7.24 -1.70 -4.10
CA LEU A 125 -5.80 -1.96 -4.03
C LEU A 125 -4.98 -0.68 -4.23
N GLU A 126 -5.35 0.16 -5.20
CA GLU A 126 -4.66 1.43 -5.42
C GLU A 126 -4.78 2.35 -4.21
N TYR A 127 -5.99 2.49 -3.67
CA TYR A 127 -6.25 3.27 -2.46
C TYR A 127 -5.42 2.79 -1.28
N ASP A 128 -5.42 1.48 -1.02
CA ASP A 128 -4.68 0.87 0.09
C ASP A 128 -3.18 1.16 0.01
N ARG A 129 -2.61 1.00 -1.20
CA ARG A 129 -1.17 1.16 -1.43
C ARG A 129 -0.72 2.63 -1.47
N LEU A 130 -1.47 3.49 -2.15
CA LEU A 130 -1.00 4.83 -2.53
C LEU A 130 -1.55 5.95 -1.67
N ASP A 131 -2.83 5.87 -1.32
CA ASP A 131 -3.55 7.02 -0.77
C ASP A 131 -3.65 6.95 0.76
N ARG A 132 -3.56 5.73 1.29
CA ARG A 132 -3.73 5.46 2.72
C ARG A 132 -2.39 5.39 3.47
N PHE A 133 -1.59 4.34 3.23
CA PHE A 133 -0.35 4.11 3.99
C PHE A 133 0.79 5.05 3.60
N ARG A 134 1.03 5.23 2.29
CA ARG A 134 2.20 5.95 1.75
C ARG A 134 2.34 7.40 2.25
N PRO A 135 1.27 8.22 2.33
CA PRO A 135 1.38 9.58 2.82
C PRO A 135 1.85 9.64 4.29
N GLN A 136 1.40 8.71 5.13
CA GLN A 136 1.81 8.63 6.53
C GLN A 136 3.27 8.25 6.66
N ALA A 137 3.68 7.17 6.00
CA ALA A 137 5.07 6.69 6.03
C ALA A 137 6.06 7.70 5.42
N SER A 138 5.67 8.40 4.36
CA SER A 138 6.50 9.44 3.76
C SER A 138 6.64 10.66 4.68
N SER A 139 5.57 11.04 5.39
CA SER A 139 5.60 12.14 6.35
C SER A 139 6.47 11.82 7.55
N ALA A 140 6.31 10.63 8.12
CA ALA A 140 7.18 10.12 9.19
C ALA A 140 8.65 10.15 8.74
N GLN A 141 8.97 9.57 7.58
CA GLN A 141 10.33 9.54 7.07
C GLN A 141 10.93 10.95 6.89
N ARG A 142 10.14 11.91 6.40
CA ARG A 142 10.59 13.30 6.21
C ARG A 142 10.88 13.97 7.55
N ILE A 143 9.96 13.90 8.50
CA ILE A 143 10.10 14.58 9.79
C ILE A 143 11.26 13.98 10.59
N MET A 144 11.39 12.66 10.57
CA MET A 144 12.47 11.97 11.27
C MET A 144 13.87 12.31 10.73
N LYS A 145 13.98 12.68 9.45
CA LYS A 145 15.24 13.17 8.86
C LYS A 145 15.58 14.61 9.22
N THR A 146 14.61 15.40 9.67
CA THR A 146 14.83 16.84 9.99
C THR A 146 15.35 17.10 11.39
N ALA A 147 15.34 16.08 12.27
CA ALA A 147 15.72 16.22 13.68
C ALA A 147 17.12 16.82 13.85
N THR A 148 18.12 16.32 13.10
CA THR A 148 19.49 16.82 13.16
C THR A 148 19.61 18.29 12.74
N TYR A 149 18.79 18.75 11.79
CA TYR A 149 18.80 20.15 11.35
C TYR A 149 18.25 21.08 12.44
N GLN A 150 17.19 20.64 13.13
CA GLN A 150 16.58 21.39 14.23
C GLN A 150 17.61 21.67 15.34
N VAL A 151 18.43 20.67 15.69
CA VAL A 151 19.48 20.78 16.70
C VAL A 151 20.57 21.78 16.32
N ILE A 152 21.07 21.70 15.09
CA ILE A 152 22.09 22.63 14.58
C ILE A 152 21.56 24.06 14.66
N ARG A 153 20.28 24.25 14.29
CA ARG A 153 19.63 25.55 14.36
C ARG A 153 19.51 26.04 15.80
N THR A 154 19.09 25.20 16.74
CA THR A 154 18.96 25.57 18.15
C THR A 154 20.30 25.93 18.78
N LEU A 155 21.34 25.13 18.55
CA LEU A 155 22.70 25.47 18.98
C LEU A 155 23.22 26.77 18.34
N GLY A 156 22.91 27.01 17.05
CA GLY A 156 23.34 28.20 16.32
C GLY A 156 22.62 29.50 16.70
N MET A 157 21.40 29.41 17.23
CA MET A 157 20.60 30.58 17.66
C MET A 157 20.73 30.87 19.17
N SER A 158 21.31 29.96 19.94
CA SER A 158 21.39 30.08 21.40
C SER A 158 22.63 30.83 21.87
N ASN A 159 22.48 31.52 23.01
CA ASN A 159 23.62 32.09 23.71
C ASN A 159 24.48 30.94 24.26
N ILE A 160 25.64 30.69 23.64
CA ILE A 160 26.56 29.60 24.00
C ILE A 160 27.04 29.65 25.47
N PHE A 161 26.92 30.79 26.13
CA PHE A 161 27.25 30.95 27.55
C PHE A 161 26.08 30.61 28.48
N ASN A 162 24.84 30.53 27.97
CA ASN A 162 23.64 30.11 28.71
C ASN A 162 23.44 28.59 28.62
N ARG A 163 24.27 27.86 29.34
CA ARG A 163 24.27 26.39 29.30
C ARG A 163 22.95 25.76 29.76
N GLU A 164 22.35 26.28 30.84
CA GLU A 164 21.09 25.76 31.37
C GLU A 164 19.95 25.97 30.36
N GLY A 165 19.91 27.15 29.71
CA GLY A 165 18.96 27.42 28.64
C GLY A 165 19.12 26.48 27.43
N ILE A 166 20.36 26.23 27.00
CA ILE A 166 20.64 25.28 25.91
C ILE A 166 20.19 23.87 26.30
N ARG A 167 20.49 23.42 27.53
CA ARG A 167 20.07 22.11 28.00
C ARG A 167 18.55 21.99 28.01
N GLY A 168 17.83 22.99 28.52
CA GLY A 168 16.36 23.00 28.54
C GLY A 168 15.78 22.90 27.13
N GLN A 169 16.27 23.74 26.20
CA GLN A 169 15.81 23.71 24.81
C GLN A 169 16.05 22.37 24.12
N LEU A 170 17.24 21.77 24.30
CA LEU A 170 17.54 20.46 23.73
C LEU A 170 16.65 19.37 24.34
N THR A 171 16.43 19.39 25.65
CA THR A 171 15.49 18.45 26.30
C THR A 171 14.07 18.58 25.72
N ASP A 172 13.57 19.81 25.56
CA ASP A 172 12.26 20.07 24.98
C ASP A 172 12.17 19.59 23.52
N GLU A 173 13.23 19.79 22.73
CA GLU A 173 13.31 19.29 21.35
C GLU A 173 13.33 17.77 21.27
N LEU A 174 14.08 17.11 22.16
CA LEU A 174 14.13 15.64 22.19
C LEU A 174 12.76 15.06 22.54
N GLU A 175 12.09 15.65 23.52
CA GLU A 175 10.76 15.20 23.95
C GLU A 175 9.71 15.43 22.86
N SER A 176 9.76 16.59 22.20
CA SER A 176 8.93 16.87 21.03
C SER A 176 9.16 15.87 19.90
N TYR A 177 10.42 15.52 19.64
CA TYR A 177 10.78 14.53 18.63
C TYR A 177 10.30 13.11 19.00
N ARG A 178 10.42 12.71 20.26
CA ARG A 178 9.92 11.44 20.81
C ARG A 178 8.40 11.34 20.68
N SER A 179 7.67 12.35 21.15
CA SER A 179 6.21 12.39 21.05
C SER A 179 5.73 12.36 19.60
N THR A 180 6.43 13.07 18.71
CA THR A 180 6.13 13.04 17.26
C THR A 180 6.34 11.64 16.69
N TRP A 181 7.42 10.95 17.08
CA TRP A 181 7.68 9.58 16.65
C TRP A 181 6.60 8.61 17.15
N GLU A 182 6.25 8.64 18.44
CA GLU A 182 5.22 7.76 19.02
C GLU A 182 3.86 7.92 18.32
N SER A 183 3.51 9.15 17.92
CA SER A 183 2.30 9.42 17.14
C SER A 183 2.36 8.78 15.75
N TYR A 184 3.50 8.90 15.05
CA TYR A 184 3.67 8.26 13.75
C TYR A 184 3.73 6.74 13.83
N GLU A 185 4.40 6.19 14.83
CA GLU A 185 4.45 4.74 15.08
C GLU A 185 3.03 4.18 15.26
N THR A 186 2.22 4.84 16.09
CA THR A 186 0.81 4.49 16.29
C THR A 186 0.04 4.55 14.98
N THR A 187 0.19 5.64 14.24
CA THR A 187 -0.50 5.83 12.95
C THR A 187 -0.11 4.74 11.95
N LEU A 188 1.18 4.44 11.81
CA LEU A 188 1.65 3.41 10.87
C LEU A 188 1.15 2.02 11.23
N ARG A 189 1.11 1.69 12.53
CA ARG A 189 0.54 0.43 13.01
C ARG A 189 -0.95 0.35 12.68
N GLU A 190 -1.72 1.40 12.97
CA GLU A 190 -3.15 1.45 12.65
C GLU A 190 -3.40 1.34 11.15
N GLU A 191 -2.59 1.99 10.32
CA GLU A 191 -2.68 1.83 8.87
C GLU A 191 -2.36 0.38 8.44
N LEU A 192 -1.39 -0.31 9.05
CA LEU A 192 -1.17 -1.72 8.73
C LEU A 192 -2.34 -2.62 9.17
N GLU A 193 -2.90 -2.39 10.36
CA GLU A 193 -4.03 -3.15 10.91
C GLU A 193 -5.29 -3.01 10.06
N ARG A 194 -5.57 -1.81 9.55
CA ARG A 194 -6.72 -1.53 8.68
C ARG A 194 -6.68 -2.22 7.32
N HIS A 195 -5.54 -2.77 6.91
CA HIS A 195 -5.42 -3.49 5.62
C HIS A 195 -6.40 -4.66 5.53
N ASP A 196 -6.60 -5.40 6.63
CA ASP A 196 -7.45 -6.59 6.64
C ASP A 196 -8.93 -6.27 6.37
N GLU A 197 -9.40 -5.12 6.85
CA GLU A 197 -10.76 -4.63 6.58
C GLU A 197 -10.95 -4.35 5.09
N THR A 198 -10.00 -3.66 4.46
CA THR A 198 -10.02 -3.39 3.02
C THR A 198 -10.03 -4.69 2.23
N VAL A 199 -9.10 -5.61 2.53
CA VAL A 199 -9.03 -6.91 1.85
C VAL A 199 -10.34 -7.68 1.99
N THR A 200 -10.85 -7.86 3.21
CA THR A 200 -12.07 -8.63 3.46
C THR A 200 -13.27 -8.02 2.72
N GLY A 201 -13.41 -6.69 2.78
CA GLY A 201 -14.47 -5.98 2.07
C GLY A 201 -14.41 -6.14 0.55
N THR A 202 -13.21 -5.97 -0.03
CA THR A 202 -13.00 -6.09 -1.47
C THR A 202 -13.21 -7.51 -1.95
N MET A 203 -12.62 -8.51 -1.29
CA MET A 203 -12.73 -9.92 -1.69
C MET A 203 -14.19 -10.37 -1.69
N ARG A 204 -14.97 -9.98 -0.68
CA ARG A 204 -16.40 -10.27 -0.62
C ARG A 204 -17.20 -9.62 -1.76
N ARG A 205 -16.93 -8.35 -2.07
CA ARG A 205 -17.61 -7.67 -3.20
C ARG A 205 -17.25 -8.32 -4.53
N MET A 206 -15.99 -8.69 -4.70
CA MET A 206 -15.51 -9.34 -5.90
C MET A 206 -16.15 -10.72 -6.08
N GLU A 207 -16.27 -11.51 -5.02
CA GLU A 207 -16.99 -12.79 -5.01
C GLU A 207 -18.43 -12.64 -5.48
N LEU A 208 -19.19 -11.75 -4.85
CA LEU A 208 -20.59 -11.51 -5.23
C LEU A 208 -20.74 -11.02 -6.67
N CYS A 209 -19.78 -10.24 -7.18
CA CYS A 209 -19.79 -9.79 -8.55
C CYS A 209 -19.51 -10.94 -9.53
N ILE A 210 -18.51 -11.77 -9.23
CA ILE A 210 -18.13 -12.94 -10.03
C ILE A 210 -19.27 -13.94 -10.07
N ASP A 211 -19.87 -14.27 -8.93
CA ASP A 211 -21.01 -15.19 -8.86
C ASP A 211 -22.15 -14.72 -9.75
N ARG A 212 -22.44 -13.41 -9.72
CA ARG A 212 -23.47 -12.81 -10.56
C ARG A 212 -23.11 -12.89 -12.04
N ALA A 213 -21.86 -12.58 -12.41
CA ALA A 213 -21.40 -12.68 -13.79
C ALA A 213 -21.50 -14.11 -14.32
N LEU A 214 -21.18 -15.10 -13.49
CA LEU A 214 -21.33 -16.51 -13.82
C LEU A 214 -22.81 -16.91 -13.95
N VAL A 215 -23.71 -16.38 -13.11
CA VAL A 215 -25.15 -16.63 -13.26
C VAL A 215 -25.68 -16.01 -14.55
N TYR A 216 -25.30 -14.77 -14.87
CA TYR A 216 -25.73 -14.11 -16.10
C TYR A 216 -25.25 -14.85 -17.35
N GLN A 217 -23.99 -15.26 -17.37
CA GLN A 217 -23.49 -16.09 -18.46
C GLN A 217 -24.29 -17.38 -18.61
N GLN A 218 -24.65 -18.04 -17.50
CA GLN A 218 -25.43 -19.27 -17.56
C GLN A 218 -26.83 -19.04 -18.15
N VAL A 219 -27.49 -17.94 -17.77
CA VAL A 219 -28.78 -17.55 -18.36
C VAL A 219 -28.62 -17.26 -19.86
N ASP A 220 -27.56 -16.59 -20.27
CA ASP A 220 -27.31 -16.32 -21.69
C ASP A 220 -27.08 -17.63 -22.49
N VAL A 221 -26.40 -18.62 -21.89
CA VAL A 221 -26.24 -19.97 -22.48
C VAL A 221 -27.60 -20.64 -22.66
N GLU A 222 -28.45 -20.64 -21.62
CA GLU A 222 -29.80 -21.23 -21.67
C GLU A 222 -30.67 -20.56 -22.74
N VAL A 223 -30.56 -19.24 -22.91
CA VAL A 223 -31.26 -18.51 -23.98
C VAL A 223 -30.77 -18.95 -25.37
N ILE A 224 -29.46 -19.16 -25.56
CA ILE A 224 -28.92 -19.66 -26.84
C ILE A 224 -29.45 -21.07 -27.13
N GLU A 225 -29.50 -21.94 -26.13
CA GLU A 225 -30.08 -23.29 -26.25
C GLU A 225 -31.56 -23.24 -26.69
N GLU A 226 -32.37 -22.37 -26.08
CA GLU A 226 -33.78 -22.20 -26.46
C GLU A 226 -33.93 -21.68 -27.90
N GLU A 227 -33.11 -20.73 -28.33
CA GLU A 227 -33.12 -20.22 -29.71
C GLU A 227 -32.72 -21.32 -30.72
N ILE A 228 -31.82 -22.23 -30.36
CA ILE A 228 -31.47 -23.41 -31.17
C ILE A 228 -32.68 -24.36 -31.26
N GLU A 229 -33.28 -24.74 -30.13
CA GLU A 229 -34.41 -25.68 -30.08
C GLU A 229 -35.61 -25.19 -30.89
N THR A 230 -35.84 -23.88 -30.92
CA THR A 230 -36.94 -23.25 -31.62
C THR A 230 -36.58 -22.81 -33.05
N ASN A 231 -35.36 -23.09 -33.54
CA ASN A 231 -34.85 -22.61 -34.82
C ASN A 231 -35.05 -21.09 -35.00
N CYS A 232 -34.83 -20.35 -33.91
CA CYS A 232 -34.94 -18.90 -33.79
C CYS A 232 -36.33 -18.33 -34.16
N GLU A 233 -37.42 -19.10 -33.99
CA GLU A 233 -38.79 -18.64 -34.28
C GLU A 233 -39.23 -17.47 -33.38
N SER A 234 -38.64 -17.33 -32.19
CA SER A 234 -38.78 -16.20 -31.28
C SER A 234 -38.08 -14.94 -31.81
N GLY A 235 -36.82 -15.05 -32.23
CA GLY A 235 -36.04 -13.94 -32.79
C GLY A 235 -36.63 -13.33 -34.07
N ALA A 236 -37.22 -14.16 -34.94
CA ALA A 236 -37.86 -13.73 -36.21
C ALA A 236 -39.08 -12.80 -36.01
N LYS A 237 -39.75 -12.84 -34.86
CA LYS A 237 -40.91 -11.97 -34.55
C LYS A 237 -40.50 -10.57 -34.11
N THR A 238 -39.28 -10.40 -33.60
CA THR A 238 -38.75 -9.12 -33.10
C THR A 238 -38.05 -8.28 -34.18
N SER A 239 -37.47 -8.90 -35.21
CA SER A 239 -36.82 -8.20 -36.33
C SER A 239 -37.79 -7.71 -37.42
N SER A 240 -39.07 -8.08 -37.32
CA SER A 240 -40.11 -7.75 -38.30
C SER A 240 -41.04 -6.61 -37.86
N LYS A 241 -40.61 -5.81 -36.86
CA LYS A 241 -41.28 -4.58 -36.40
C LYS A 241 -40.37 -3.36 -36.51
#